data_AF-A0A534ZJ64-F1
#
_entry.id   AF-A0A534ZJ64-F1
#
_cell.length_a   1.000
_cell.length_b   1.000
_cell.length_c   1.000
_cell.angle_alpha   90.00
_cell.angle_beta   90.00
_cell.angle_gamma   90.00
#
_symmetry.space_group_name_H-M   'P 1'
#
loop_
_entity.id
_entity.type
_entity.pdbx_description
1 polymer ?
#
loop_
_entity_poly.entity_id
_entity_poly.type
_entity_poly.pdbx_seq_one_letter_code
_entity_poly.pdbx_strand_id
1 'polypeptide(L)' 'MATVITSECINCGACEPECPNTAIYQGGVEWQAPDGSMHAAISNDIFYIVPEKCTECVGF' A
#
# COMPACT_ATOMS: atom_id res chain seq x y z
N MET A 1 4.75 -12.19 6.22
CA MET A 1 4.49 -11.47 7.48
C MET A 1 3.64 -10.29 7.08
N ALA A 2 2.33 -10.39 7.34
CA ALA A 2 1.37 -9.38 6.91
C ALA A 2 1.49 -8.15 7.82
N THR A 3 1.97 -7.04 7.27
CA THR A 3 2.00 -5.75 7.97
C THR A 3 0.80 -4.93 7.54
N VAL A 4 0.02 -4.42 8.50
CA VAL A 4 -1.12 -3.55 8.26
C VAL A 4 -0.72 -2.12 8.61
N ILE A 5 -0.99 -1.17 7.71
CA ILE A 5 -0.84 0.26 8.02
C ILE A 5 -2.04 0.70 8.86
N THR A 6 -1.78 1.12 10.10
CA THR A 6 -2.80 1.66 11.01
C THR A 6 -2.80 3.19 10.95
N SER A 7 -3.81 3.81 11.58
CA SER A 7 -3.87 5.26 11.76
C SER A 7 -2.73 5.84 12.60
N GLU A 8 -1.91 5.01 13.23
CA GLU A 8 -0.71 5.42 13.97
C GLU A 8 0.52 5.57 13.06
N CYS A 9 0.37 5.37 11.74
CA CYS A 9 1.43 5.58 10.77
C CYS A 9 1.96 7.02 10.86
N ILE A 10 3.24 7.16 11.18
CA ILE A 10 3.94 8.46 11.24
C ILE A 10 4.66 8.81 9.93
N ASN A 11 4.35 8.13 8.82
CA ASN A 11 4.99 8.32 7.52
C ASN A 11 6.54 8.16 7.54
N CYS A 12 7.09 7.27 8.38
CA CYS A 12 8.54 7.05 8.47
C CYS A 12 9.15 6.29 7.27
N GLY A 13 8.31 5.72 6.39
CA GLY A 13 8.75 5.02 5.17
C GLY A 13 9.41 3.67 5.40
N ALA A 14 9.47 3.16 6.65
CA ALA A 14 10.12 1.88 6.95
C ALA A 14 9.42 0.67 6.31
N CYS A 15 8.10 0.72 6.14
CA CYS A 15 7.34 -0.41 5.62
C CYS A 15 7.46 -0.58 4.10
N GLU A 16 7.65 0.51 3.35
CA GLU A 16 7.70 0.50 1.88
C GLU A 16 8.81 -0.44 1.31
N PRO A 17 10.09 -0.31 1.71
CA PRO A 17 11.16 -1.18 1.19
C PRO A 17 11.07 -2.62 1.72
N GLU A 18 10.39 -2.85 2.84
CA GLU A 18 10.22 -4.18 3.43
C GLU A 18 9.13 -4.98 2.71
N CYS A 19 8.29 -4.34 1.89
CA CYS A 19 7.20 -5.03 1.19
C CYS A 19 7.74 -5.82 -0.01
N PRO A 20 7.69 -7.17 0.01
CA PRO A 20 8.22 -7.99 -1.08
C PRO A 20 7.44 -7.86 -2.39
N ASN A 21 6.18 -7.42 -2.32
CA ASN A 21 5.30 -7.27 -3.47
C ASN A 21 5.15 -5.82 -3.94
N THR A 22 5.88 -4.89 -3.32
CA THR A 22 5.78 -3.44 -3.62
C THR A 22 4.32 -2.97 -3.62
N ALA A 23 3.55 -3.42 -2.63
CA ALA A 23 2.13 -3.15 -2.49
C ALA A 23 1.85 -1.90 -1.64
N ILE A 24 2.88 -1.25 -1.10
CA ILE A 24 2.77 -0.11 -0.19
C ILE A 24 3.14 1.16 -0.94
N TYR A 25 2.31 2.19 -0.79
CA TYR A 25 2.47 3.48 -1.45
C TYR A 25 2.26 4.60 -0.44
N GLN A 26 2.96 5.72 -0.64
CA GLN A 26 2.77 6.92 0.16
C GLN A 26 1.39 7.54 -0.09
N GLY A 27 0.84 8.21 0.93
CA GLY A 27 -0.42 8.93 0.80
C GLY A 27 -0.41 9.91 -0.38
N GLY A 28 -1.46 9.88 -1.18
CA GLY A 28 -1.65 10.78 -2.33
C GLY A 28 -0.93 10.34 -3.61
N VAL A 29 -0.15 9.26 -3.57
CA VAL A 29 0.49 8.69 -4.76
C VAL A 29 -0.50 7.77 -5.48
N GLU A 30 -0.64 7.93 -6.79
CA GLU A 30 -1.43 7.01 -7.63
C GLU A 30 -0.71 5.68 -7.81
N TRP A 31 -1.46 4.60 -7.98
CA TRP A 31 -0.90 3.26 -8.13
C TRP A 31 -1.46 2.57 -9.37
N GLN A 32 -0.64 1.72 -9.98
CA GLN A 32 -1.02 0.97 -11.16
C GLN A 32 -1.49 -0.43 -10.77
N ALA A 33 -2.68 -0.83 -11.15
CA ALA A 33 -3.19 -2.18 -10.93
C ALA A 33 -2.48 -3.23 -11.83
N PRO A 34 -2.57 -4.52 -11.48
CA PRO A 34 -1.96 -5.60 -12.28
C PRO A 34 -2.49 -5.69 -13.72
N ASP A 35 -3.68 -5.16 -14.01
CA ASP A 35 -4.26 -5.10 -15.36
C ASP A 35 -3.70 -3.94 -16.19
N GLY A 36 -2.90 -3.05 -15.59
CA GLY A 36 -2.33 -1.88 -16.24
C GLY A 36 -3.16 -0.60 -16.09
N SER A 37 -4.31 -0.65 -15.42
CA SER A 37 -5.10 0.55 -15.13
C SER A 37 -4.47 1.38 -13.99
N MET A 38 -4.69 2.69 -14.04
CA MET A 38 -4.20 3.63 -13.02
C MET A 38 -5.32 3.95 -12.04
N HIS A 39 -5.02 3.87 -10.75
CA HIS A 39 -5.96 4.13 -9.66
C HIS A 39 -5.49 5.28 -8.79
N ALA A 40 -6.46 6.06 -8.31
CA ALA A 40 -6.22 7.08 -7.32
C ALA A 40 -5.70 6.47 -6.00
N ALA A 41 -4.97 7.28 -5.24
CA ALA A 41 -4.49 6.92 -3.91
C ALA A 41 -5.66 6.51 -3.00
N ILE A 42 -5.52 5.38 -2.31
CA ILE A 42 -6.53 4.90 -1.36
C ILE A 42 -6.55 5.80 -0.10
N SER A 43 -5.38 6.32 0.29
CA SER A 43 -5.23 7.31 1.35
C SER A 43 -4.43 8.50 0.83
N ASN A 44 -4.76 9.71 1.30
CA ASN A 44 -4.04 10.94 0.98
C ASN A 44 -3.15 11.44 2.13
N ASP A 45 -3.26 10.83 3.31
CA ASP A 45 -2.67 11.38 4.54
C ASP A 45 -1.50 10.53 5.06
N ILE A 46 -1.66 9.21 4.96
CA ILE A 46 -0.67 8.22 5.38
C ILE A 46 -0.40 7.20 4.27
N PHE A 47 0.67 6.41 4.44
CA PHE A 47 0.90 5.24 3.59
C PHE A 47 -0.34 4.33 3.52
N TYR A 48 -0.53 3.68 2.39
CA TYR A 48 -1.61 2.73 2.19
C TYR A 48 -1.12 1.48 1.48
N ILE A 49 -1.85 0.38 1.68
CA ILE A 49 -1.57 -0.91 1.05
C ILE A 49 -2.59 -1.13 -0.05
N VAL A 50 -2.12 -1.48 -1.24
CA VAL A 50 -2.95 -1.91 -2.35
C VAL A 50 -3.31 -3.38 -2.15
N PRO A 51 -4.58 -3.72 -1.86
CA PRO A 51 -4.97 -5.09 -1.55
C PRO A 51 -4.74 -6.02 -2.74
N GLU A 52 -4.89 -5.53 -3.97
CA GLU A 52 -4.72 -6.31 -5.21
C GLU A 52 -3.25 -6.72 -5.47
N LYS A 53 -2.30 -6.03 -4.85
CA LYS A 53 -0.86 -6.37 -4.93
C LYS A 53 -0.36 -7.13 -3.71
N CYS A 54 -1.05 -7.03 -2.58
CA CYS A 54 -0.63 -7.65 -1.35
C CYS A 54 -1.08 -9.11 -1.29
N THR A 55 -0.13 -10.04 -1.41
CA THR A 55 -0.41 -11.49 -1.33
C THR A 55 -0.94 -11.97 0.02
N GLU A 56 -0.88 -11.12 1.05
CA GLU A 56 -1.38 -11.45 2.40
C GLU A 56 -2.69 -10.72 2.75
N CYS A 57 -3.16 -9.77 1.92
CA CYS A 57 -4.46 -9.09 2.10
C CYS A 57 -5.54 -9.55 1.09
N VAL A 58 -5.17 -10.35 0.08
CA VAL A 58 -6.13 -11.00 -0.81
C VAL A 58 -6.87 -12.14 -0.08
N GLY A 59 -7.89 -11.80 0.71
CA GLY A 59 -8.76 -12.81 1.35
C GLY A 59 -9.32 -12.48 2.73
N PHE A 60 -9.26 -11.23 3.19
CA PHE A 60 -10.02 -10.73 4.35
C PHE A 60 -11.12 -9.76 3.91
#